data_AF-A0AA90JCY8-F1
#
_entry.id   AF-A0AA90JCY8-F1
#
_cell.length_a   1.000
_cell.length_b   1.000
_cell.length_c   1.000
_cell.angle_alpha   90.00
_cell.angle_beta   90.00
_cell.angle_gamma   90.00
#
_symmetry.space_group_name_H-M   'P 1'
#
loop_
_entity.id
_entity.type
_entity.pdbx_description
1 polymer ?
#
loop_
_entity_poly.entity_id
_entity_poly.type
_entity_poly.pdbx_seq_one_letter_code
_entity_poly.pdbx_strand_id
1 'polypeptide(L)'
;MKKWKSLFLILAAVNVIILAGIFILIFLPGGQKEPSRPTPSEYQLNVTSTKESLAAFINTYLAKESSPDLDYQIEIDDEFHIVGAIRAFSSTVDARVSFRPTVEKNGDVVLDVTRFSIGKLNVPISMVLNYMDQFYDLPDFVHVRSDAKEIQVRLSEMPLKNGMYVKAKDIDLEKDQIEFVYYQPAQTDS
;
A
#
# COMPACT_ATOMS: atom_id res chain seq x y z
N MET A 1 -8.61 -78.90 -40.57
CA MET A 1 -9.15 -78.67 -39.21
C MET A 1 -8.11 -77.97 -38.32
N LYS A 2 -7.99 -76.62 -38.34
CA LYS A 2 -7.07 -75.86 -37.45
C LYS A 2 -7.55 -74.43 -37.11
N LYS A 3 -8.83 -74.10 -37.28
CA LYS A 3 -9.34 -72.72 -37.11
C LYS A 3 -9.48 -72.30 -35.63
N TRP A 4 -9.82 -73.24 -34.73
CA TRP A 4 -10.02 -72.95 -33.31
C TRP A 4 -8.70 -72.66 -32.55
N LYS A 5 -7.61 -73.37 -32.90
CA LYS A 5 -6.27 -73.10 -32.33
C LYS A 5 -5.76 -71.71 -32.72
N SER A 6 -6.08 -71.24 -33.93
CA SER A 6 -5.73 -69.89 -34.39
C SER A 6 -6.54 -68.81 -33.67
N LEU A 7 -7.86 -69.02 -33.49
CA LEU A 7 -8.70 -68.10 -32.71
C LEU A 7 -8.22 -67.96 -31.27
N PHE A 8 -7.80 -69.05 -30.62
CA PHE A 8 -7.26 -69.00 -29.26
C PHE A 8 -5.95 -68.20 -29.18
N LEU A 9 -5.08 -68.37 -30.18
CA LEU A 9 -3.79 -67.67 -30.24
C LEU A 9 -3.94 -66.17 -30.54
N ILE A 10 -4.92 -65.81 -31.38
CA ILE A 10 -5.28 -64.40 -31.63
C ILE A 10 -5.87 -63.77 -30.36
N LEU A 11 -6.75 -64.48 -29.65
CA LEU A 11 -7.35 -63.97 -28.41
C LEU A 11 -6.30 -63.78 -27.30
N ALA A 12 -5.32 -64.69 -27.22
CA ALA A 12 -4.19 -64.56 -26.31
C ALA A 12 -3.32 -63.33 -26.65
N ALA A 13 -3.01 -63.11 -27.93
CA ALA A 13 -2.24 -61.94 -28.37
C ALA A 13 -2.93 -60.62 -28.05
N VAL A 14 -4.25 -60.53 -28.25
CA VAL A 14 -5.05 -59.34 -27.91
C VAL A 14 -5.01 -59.05 -26.41
N ASN A 15 -5.14 -60.07 -25.56
CA ASN A 15 -5.05 -59.88 -24.11
C ASN A 15 -3.68 -59.37 -23.68
N VAL A 16 -2.59 -59.89 -24.27
CA VAL A 16 -1.23 -59.42 -23.98
C VAL A 16 -1.04 -57.95 -24.36
N ILE A 17 -1.58 -57.52 -25.51
CA ILE A 17 -1.53 -56.12 -25.95
C ILE A 17 -2.29 -55.20 -24.98
N ILE A 18 -3.46 -55.62 -24.51
CA ILE A 18 -4.26 -54.86 -23.54
C ILE A 18 -3.49 -54.72 -22.21
N LEU A 19 -2.92 -55.81 -21.71
CA LEU A 19 -2.10 -55.79 -20.49
C LEU A 19 -0.87 -54.90 -20.64
N ALA A 20 -0.17 -54.96 -21.77
CA ALA A 20 0.98 -54.11 -22.06
C ALA A 20 0.58 -52.62 -22.12
N GLY A 21 -0.56 -52.29 -22.73
CA GLY A 21 -1.08 -50.93 -22.79
C GLY A 21 -1.39 -50.36 -21.40
N ILE A 22 -2.00 -51.16 -20.52
CA ILE A 22 -2.25 -50.78 -19.12
C ILE A 22 -0.94 -50.58 -18.37
N PHE A 23 0.05 -51.46 -18.57
CA PHE A 23 1.36 -51.33 -17.95
C PHE A 23 2.05 -50.02 -18.36
N ILE A 24 2.02 -49.68 -19.66
CA ILE A 24 2.60 -48.43 -20.16
C ILE A 24 1.88 -47.21 -19.55
N LEU A 25 0.55 -47.26 -19.41
CA LEU A 25 -0.24 -46.19 -18.78
C LEU A 25 0.08 -45.96 -17.29
N ILE A 26 0.39 -47.03 -16.55
CA ILE A 26 0.74 -46.95 -15.12
C ILE A 26 2.19 -46.48 -14.94
N PHE A 27 3.11 -46.91 -15.80
CA PHE A 27 4.53 -46.57 -15.72
C PHE A 27 4.92 -45.30 -16.49
N LEU A 28 4.00 -44.70 -17.26
CA LEU A 28 4.22 -43.38 -17.80
C LEU A 28 4.29 -42.41 -16.61
N PRO A 29 5.40 -41.67 -16.43
CA PRO A 29 5.45 -40.63 -15.41
C PRO A 29 4.41 -39.59 -15.82
N GLY A 30 3.22 -39.69 -15.21
CA GLY A 30 2.22 -38.65 -15.29
C GLY A 30 2.92 -37.39 -14.83
N GLY A 31 3.03 -36.40 -15.73
CA GLY A 31 3.50 -35.06 -15.42
C GLY A 31 2.51 -34.38 -14.48
N GLN A 32 2.35 -34.93 -13.27
CA GLN A 32 1.90 -34.18 -12.12
C GLN A 32 3.03 -33.19 -11.86
N LYS A 33 2.88 -32.00 -12.46
CA LYS A 33 3.43 -30.81 -11.82
C LYS A 33 2.93 -30.89 -10.39
N GLU A 34 3.83 -31.18 -9.47
CA GLU A 34 3.56 -31.01 -8.06
C GLU A 34 2.85 -29.66 -7.93
N PRO A 35 1.70 -29.56 -7.25
CA PRO A 35 1.18 -28.26 -6.92
C PRO A 35 2.30 -27.59 -6.13
N SER A 36 2.93 -26.56 -6.72
CA SER A 36 3.93 -25.75 -6.03
C SER A 36 3.34 -25.46 -4.67
N ARG A 37 3.98 -25.96 -3.62
CA ARG A 37 3.66 -25.56 -2.24
C ARG A 37 3.51 -24.05 -2.29
N PRO A 38 2.38 -23.46 -1.85
CA PRO A 38 2.28 -22.02 -1.77
C PRO A 38 3.45 -21.60 -0.90
N THR A 39 4.44 -20.94 -1.51
CA THR A 39 5.38 -20.07 -0.82
C THR A 39 4.54 -19.25 0.14
N PRO A 40 4.95 -19.02 1.42
CA PRO A 40 4.22 -18.11 2.29
C PRO A 40 4.11 -16.79 1.54
N SER A 41 2.96 -16.56 0.92
CA SER A 41 2.78 -15.45 0.03
C SER A 41 2.55 -14.30 0.97
N GLU A 42 3.60 -13.52 1.24
CA GLU A 42 3.42 -12.13 1.59
C GLU A 42 2.51 -11.56 0.49
N TYR A 43 1.21 -11.45 0.80
CA TYR A 43 0.26 -10.84 -0.10
C TYR A 43 0.63 -9.36 -0.14
N GLN A 44 1.37 -8.98 -1.17
CA GLN A 44 1.77 -7.61 -1.43
C GLN A 44 0.88 -7.04 -2.53
N LEU A 45 0.17 -5.96 -2.22
CA LEU A 45 -0.60 -5.19 -3.19
C LEU A 45 0.10 -3.86 -3.41
N ASN A 46 0.66 -3.68 -4.60
CA ASN A 46 1.24 -2.42 -5.03
C ASN A 46 0.12 -1.55 -5.61
N VAL A 47 -0.06 -0.37 -5.04
CA VAL A 47 -1.03 0.62 -5.49
C VAL A 47 -0.25 1.82 -6.00
N THR A 48 -0.39 2.10 -7.29
CA THR A 48 0.15 3.29 -7.94
C THR A 48 -0.96 4.31 -8.12
N SER A 49 -0.67 5.58 -7.85
CA SER A 49 -1.60 6.69 -8.01
C SER A 49 -0.92 7.90 -8.66
N THR A 50 -1.74 8.80 -9.18
CA THR A 50 -1.33 10.13 -9.67
C THR A 50 -1.62 11.19 -8.61
N LYS A 51 -0.99 12.35 -8.71
CA LYS A 51 -1.23 13.53 -7.86
C LYS A 51 -2.69 13.92 -7.86
N GLU A 52 -3.32 13.99 -9.03
CA GLU A 52 -4.74 14.33 -9.15
C GLU A 52 -5.64 13.30 -8.45
N SER A 53 -5.36 12.00 -8.65
CA SER A 53 -6.14 10.92 -8.04
C SER A 53 -6.01 10.93 -6.51
N LEU A 54 -4.80 11.15 -6.00
CA LEU A 54 -4.54 11.23 -4.57
C LEU A 54 -5.21 12.47 -3.95
N ALA A 55 -5.06 13.65 -4.58
CA ALA A 55 -5.70 14.88 -4.12
C ALA A 55 -7.22 14.72 -4.08
N ALA A 56 -7.82 14.16 -5.14
CA ALA A 56 -9.26 13.89 -5.20
C ALA A 56 -9.71 12.91 -4.11
N PHE A 57 -8.95 11.83 -3.88
CA PHE A 57 -9.24 10.86 -2.83
C PHE A 57 -9.23 11.50 -1.45
N ILE A 58 -8.20 12.27 -1.13
CA ILE A 58 -8.09 12.91 0.18
C ILE A 58 -9.19 13.96 0.35
N ASN A 59 -9.40 14.84 -0.63
CA ASN A 59 -10.45 15.86 -0.56
C ASN A 59 -11.86 15.25 -0.38
N THR A 60 -12.13 14.12 -1.04
CA THR A 60 -13.40 13.40 -0.87
C THR A 60 -13.54 12.83 0.55
N TYR A 61 -12.46 12.30 1.11
CA TYR A 61 -12.46 11.79 2.49
C TYR A 61 -12.66 12.93 3.51
N LEU A 62 -11.94 14.04 3.33
CA LEU A 62 -12.05 15.22 4.18
C LEU A 62 -13.45 15.83 4.12
N ALA A 63 -14.04 15.99 2.94
CA ALA A 63 -15.41 16.50 2.81
C ALA A 63 -16.46 15.62 3.54
N LYS A 64 -16.19 14.33 3.70
CA LYS A 64 -17.07 13.40 4.42
C LYS A 64 -16.88 13.45 5.94
N GLU A 65 -15.66 13.68 6.39
CA GLU A 65 -15.29 13.68 7.82
C GLU A 65 -15.27 15.10 8.43
N SER A 66 -15.32 16.15 7.60
CA SER A 66 -15.27 17.54 8.04
C SER A 66 -16.50 17.89 8.89
N SER A 67 -16.22 18.36 10.11
CA SER A 67 -17.17 19.09 10.94
C SER A 67 -17.43 20.48 10.34
N PRO A 68 -18.57 21.14 10.63
CA PRO A 68 -18.94 22.44 10.06
C PRO A 68 -17.95 23.59 10.31
N ASP A 69 -16.97 23.41 11.19
CA ASP A 69 -15.95 24.40 11.55
C ASP A 69 -14.58 24.18 10.87
N LEU A 70 -14.47 23.18 9.99
CA LEU A 70 -13.21 22.75 9.38
C LEU A 70 -13.31 22.70 7.84
N ASP A 71 -13.00 23.83 7.21
CA ASP A 71 -12.96 24.00 5.75
C ASP A 71 -11.50 24.02 5.27
N TYR A 72 -11.02 22.87 4.80
CA TYR A 72 -9.67 22.71 4.27
C TYR A 72 -9.64 21.75 3.08
N GLN A 73 -8.73 22.02 2.14
CA GLN A 73 -8.52 21.28 0.90
C GLN A 73 -7.04 20.98 0.71
N ILE A 74 -6.75 19.91 -0.02
CA ILE A 74 -5.41 19.52 -0.43
C ILE A 74 -5.24 19.79 -1.93
N GLU A 75 -4.18 20.51 -2.26
CA GLU A 75 -3.67 20.74 -3.61
C GLU A 75 -2.28 20.06 -3.71
N ILE A 76 -1.99 19.37 -4.81
CA ILE A 76 -0.72 18.68 -5.02
C ILE A 76 -0.14 19.14 -6.36
N ASP A 77 0.89 19.99 -6.31
CA ASP A 77 1.58 20.52 -7.49
C ASP A 77 3.01 19.94 -7.57
N ASP A 78 4.03 20.76 -7.26
CA ASP A 78 5.42 20.34 -7.01
C ASP A 78 5.64 19.97 -5.54
N GLU A 79 4.77 20.46 -4.67
CA GLU A 79 4.72 20.17 -3.24
C GLU A 79 3.27 19.88 -2.86
N PHE A 80 3.06 19.30 -1.68
CA PHE A 80 1.73 19.21 -1.11
C PHE A 80 1.37 20.53 -0.45
N HIS A 81 0.17 21.01 -0.71
CA HIS A 81 -0.38 22.21 -0.11
C HIS A 81 -1.70 21.88 0.58
N ILE A 82 -1.79 22.23 1.86
CA ILE A 82 -3.06 22.25 2.59
C ILE A 82 -3.49 23.71 2.68
N VAL A 83 -4.66 24.01 2.13
CA VAL A 83 -5.25 25.35 2.11
C VAL A 83 -6.56 25.29 2.86
N GLY A 84 -6.79 26.20 3.79
CA GLY A 84 -8.05 26.23 4.51
C GLY A 84 -8.26 27.55 5.23
N ALA A 85 -9.42 27.69 5.86
CA ALA A 85 -9.74 28.83 6.69
C ALA A 85 -9.77 28.38 8.15
N ILE A 86 -8.95 29.01 9.00
CA ILE A 86 -8.96 28.75 10.44
C ILE A 86 -9.54 29.95 11.20
N ARG A 87 -10.27 29.66 12.27
CA ARG A 87 -10.71 30.69 13.21
C ARG A 87 -9.57 30.99 14.17
N ALA A 88 -8.89 32.10 13.96
CA ALA A 88 -7.88 32.61 14.89
C ALA A 88 -8.44 33.80 15.64
N PHE A 89 -8.48 33.72 16.97
CA PHE A 89 -9.14 34.70 17.83
C PHE A 89 -10.64 34.85 17.48
N SER A 90 -11.06 36.02 16.99
CA SER A 90 -12.43 36.35 16.59
C SER A 90 -12.60 36.54 15.07
N SER A 91 -11.59 36.19 14.28
CA SER A 91 -11.59 36.39 12.82
C SER A 91 -11.26 35.09 12.08
N THR A 92 -11.86 34.93 10.91
CA THR A 92 -11.50 33.87 9.96
C THR A 92 -10.30 34.34 9.16
N VAL A 93 -9.24 33.53 9.13
CA VAL A 93 -8.00 33.84 8.41
C VAL A 93 -7.62 32.67 7.52
N ASP A 94 -7.13 33.00 6.32
CA ASP A 94 -6.65 32.00 5.38
C ASP A 94 -5.35 31.39 5.89
N ALA A 95 -5.30 30.08 5.92
CA ALA A 95 -4.13 29.30 6.26
C ALA A 95 -3.65 28.50 5.04
N ARG A 96 -2.34 28.50 4.81
CA ARG A 96 -1.69 27.64 3.82
C ARG A 96 -0.46 26.99 4.43
N VAL A 97 -0.40 25.67 4.32
CA VAL A 97 0.75 24.86 4.72
C VAL A 97 1.28 24.16 3.49
N SER A 98 2.59 24.18 3.29
CA SER A 98 3.27 23.51 2.17
C SER A 98 4.33 22.58 2.73
N PHE A 99 4.39 21.37 2.18
CA PHE A 99 5.36 20.36 2.59
C PHE A 99 5.82 19.48 1.44
N ARG A 100 7.05 19.00 1.53
CA ARG A 100 7.63 18.03 0.60
C ARG A 100 7.76 16.65 1.26
N PRO A 101 7.16 15.61 0.68
CA PRO A 101 7.35 14.26 1.18
C PRO A 101 8.67 13.66 0.68
N THR A 102 9.34 12.92 1.55
CA THR A 102 10.49 12.08 1.21
C THR A 102 10.24 10.68 1.80
N VAL A 103 10.41 9.65 0.96
CA VAL A 103 10.27 8.25 1.40
C VAL A 103 11.60 7.77 1.97
N GLU A 104 11.58 7.27 3.20
CA GLU A 104 12.74 6.67 3.84
C GLU A 104 12.93 5.21 3.39
N LYS A 105 14.14 4.66 3.59
CA LYS A 105 14.47 3.29 3.13
C LYS A 105 13.60 2.19 3.75
N ASN A 106 13.04 2.46 4.94
CA ASN A 106 12.12 1.56 5.64
C ASN A 106 10.66 1.70 5.15
N GLY A 107 10.39 2.65 4.27
CA GLY A 107 9.05 2.94 3.73
C GLY A 107 8.20 3.85 4.61
N ASP A 108 8.78 4.46 5.64
CA ASP A 108 8.19 5.59 6.35
C ASP A 108 8.28 6.86 5.48
N VAL A 109 7.46 7.86 5.81
CA VAL A 109 7.39 9.12 5.05
C VAL A 109 7.77 10.28 5.96
N VAL A 110 8.74 11.08 5.53
CA VAL A 110 9.08 12.35 6.17
C VAL A 110 8.44 13.47 5.38
N LEU A 111 7.74 14.38 6.06
CA LEU A 111 7.11 15.55 5.47
C LEU A 111 7.87 16.80 5.92
N ASP A 112 8.69 17.35 5.03
CA ASP A 112 9.46 18.56 5.27
C ASP A 112 8.57 19.78 5.09
N VAL A 113 8.29 20.52 6.17
CA VAL A 113 7.41 21.69 6.09
C VAL A 113 8.18 22.87 5.51
N THR A 114 7.86 23.24 4.27
CA THR A 114 8.57 24.28 3.51
C THR A 114 8.04 25.66 3.84
N ARG A 115 6.70 25.78 3.98
CA ARG A 115 6.05 27.07 4.20
C ARG A 115 4.79 26.93 5.04
N PHE A 116 4.60 27.88 5.94
CA PHE A 116 3.37 28.06 6.70
C PHE A 116 2.96 29.52 6.66
N SER A 117 1.70 29.79 6.37
CA SER A 117 1.15 31.13 6.27
C SER A 117 -0.23 31.18 6.93
N ILE A 118 -0.44 32.15 7.82
CA ILE A 118 -1.77 32.49 8.35
C ILE A 118 -2.01 33.97 8.06
N GLY A 119 -2.91 34.27 7.13
CA GLY A 119 -3.19 35.63 6.68
C GLY A 119 -1.91 36.36 6.25
N LYS A 120 -1.55 37.42 6.98
CA LYS A 120 -0.33 38.22 6.75
C LYS A 120 0.77 37.95 7.78
N LEU A 121 0.55 37.00 8.70
CA LEU A 121 1.48 36.69 9.77
C LEU A 121 2.55 35.72 9.28
N ASN A 122 3.81 36.08 9.47
CA ASN A 122 4.94 35.20 9.21
C ASN A 122 5.32 34.49 10.50
N VAL A 123 4.69 33.33 10.76
CA VAL A 123 4.91 32.56 11.99
C VAL A 123 6.05 31.55 11.76
N PRO A 124 7.02 31.41 12.68
CA PRO A 124 8.06 30.40 12.57
C PRO A 124 7.47 28.99 12.53
N ILE A 125 7.87 28.17 11.55
CA ILE A 125 7.38 26.79 11.36
C ILE A 125 7.55 25.95 12.64
N SER A 126 8.71 26.06 13.29
CA SER A 126 9.01 25.33 14.54
C SER A 126 8.03 25.64 15.67
N MET A 127 7.50 26.86 15.74
CA MET A 127 6.50 27.23 16.75
C MET A 127 5.16 26.57 16.48
N VAL A 128 4.76 26.49 15.21
CA VAL A 128 3.51 25.86 14.78
C VAL A 128 3.56 24.36 15.03
N LEU A 129 4.67 23.72 14.65
CA LEU A 129 4.89 22.30 14.89
C LEU A 129 4.89 21.98 16.39
N ASN A 130 5.53 22.81 17.21
CA ASN A 130 5.53 22.63 18.66
C ASN A 130 4.11 22.80 19.25
N TYR A 131 3.33 23.75 18.72
CA TYR A 131 1.93 23.88 19.13
C TYR A 131 1.10 22.65 18.72
N MET A 132 1.30 22.14 17.50
CA MET A 132 0.60 20.95 17.03
C MET A 132 0.89 19.73 17.91
N ASP A 133 2.16 19.50 18.24
CA ASP A 133 2.62 18.40 19.09
C ASP A 133 2.06 18.48 20.53
N GLN A 134 1.87 19.69 21.06
CA GLN A 134 1.42 19.89 22.44
C GLN A 134 -0.11 19.92 22.62
N PHE A 135 -0.85 20.40 21.61
CA PHE A 135 -2.27 20.72 21.76
C PHE A 135 -3.21 19.83 20.93
N TYR A 136 -2.67 19.00 20.03
CA TYR A 136 -3.46 18.03 19.27
C TYR A 136 -3.10 16.61 19.66
N ASP A 137 -4.11 15.76 19.79
CA ASP A 137 -3.94 14.33 19.99
C ASP A 137 -3.54 13.69 18.64
N LEU A 138 -2.23 13.68 18.38
CA LEU A 138 -1.66 13.04 17.21
C LEU A 138 -1.60 11.51 17.41
N PRO A 139 -1.90 10.70 16.38
CA PRO A 139 -1.72 9.26 16.46
C PRO A 139 -0.25 8.87 16.69
N ASP A 140 -0.02 7.73 17.34
CA ASP A 140 1.34 7.25 17.69
C ASP A 140 2.29 7.14 16.49
N PHE A 141 1.76 6.90 15.29
CA PHE A 141 2.54 6.80 14.05
C PHE A 141 2.94 8.16 13.45
N VAL A 142 2.53 9.29 14.06
CA VAL A 142 2.87 10.65 13.61
C VAL A 142 3.75 11.31 14.66
N HIS A 143 5.01 11.58 14.30
CA HIS A 143 5.96 12.28 15.18
C HIS A 143 6.34 13.63 14.61
N VAL A 144 6.31 14.66 15.46
CA VAL A 144 6.62 16.02 15.05
C VAL A 144 8.04 16.38 15.48
N ARG A 145 8.90 16.76 14.53
CA ARG A 145 10.26 17.26 14.78
C ARG A 145 10.31 18.75 14.52
N SER A 146 9.92 19.53 15.52
CA SER A 146 9.82 20.99 15.43
C SER A 146 11.15 21.69 15.16
N ASP A 147 12.25 21.12 15.66
CA ASP A 147 13.63 21.58 15.46
C ASP A 147 14.10 21.40 14.02
N ALA A 148 13.80 20.25 13.41
CA ALA A 148 14.11 19.94 12.01
C ALA A 148 13.10 20.58 11.03
N LYS A 149 11.91 20.97 11.51
CA LYS A 149 10.75 21.42 10.72
C LYS A 149 10.11 20.31 9.87
N GLU A 150 10.08 19.12 10.43
CA GLU A 150 9.66 17.91 9.71
C GLU A 150 8.61 17.15 10.51
N ILE A 151 7.70 16.48 9.83
CA ILE A 151 6.73 15.57 10.43
C ILE A 151 7.04 14.17 9.89
N GLN A 152 7.36 13.23 10.78
CA GLN A 152 7.63 11.85 10.42
C GLN A 152 6.36 11.02 10.57
N VAL A 153 5.92 10.41 9.48
CA VAL A 153 4.80 9.48 9.42
C VAL A 153 5.37 8.07 9.32
N ARG A 154 5.37 7.37 10.45
CA ARG A 154 5.92 6.02 10.61
C ARG A 154 4.88 4.99 10.21
N LEU A 155 4.74 4.80 8.90
CA LEU A 155 3.81 3.83 8.31
C LEU A 155 4.06 2.40 8.81
N SER A 156 5.31 2.09 9.16
CA SER A 156 5.70 0.83 9.81
C SER A 156 5.02 0.58 11.17
N GLU A 157 4.61 1.63 11.87
CA GLU A 157 3.95 1.58 13.19
C GLU A 157 2.42 1.74 13.09
N MET A 158 1.88 1.77 11.88
CA MET A 158 0.44 1.91 11.62
C MET A 158 -0.17 0.56 11.23
N PRO A 159 -0.56 -0.31 12.19
CA PRO A 159 -1.26 -1.53 11.87
C PRO A 159 -2.67 -1.22 11.33
N LEU A 160 -3.00 -1.76 10.16
CA LEU A 160 -4.37 -1.71 9.64
C LEU A 160 -5.23 -2.76 10.35
N LYS A 161 -6.56 -2.53 10.39
CA LYS A 161 -7.54 -3.37 11.11
C LYS A 161 -7.47 -4.88 10.79
N ASN A 162 -6.92 -5.25 9.64
CA ASN A 162 -6.83 -6.64 9.17
C ASN A 162 -5.45 -7.29 9.39
N GLY A 163 -4.57 -6.68 10.20
CA GLY A 163 -3.18 -7.13 10.37
C GLY A 163 -2.27 -6.86 9.17
N MET A 164 -2.74 -6.00 8.26
CA MET A 164 -1.98 -5.50 7.11
C MET A 164 -1.19 -4.27 7.53
N TYR A 165 -0.06 -4.06 6.87
CA TYR A 165 0.77 -2.88 7.01
C TYR A 165 0.86 -2.17 5.67
N VAL A 166 1.17 -0.88 5.70
CA VAL A 166 1.43 -0.08 4.51
C VAL A 166 2.85 0.45 4.57
N LYS A 167 3.51 0.54 3.42
CA LYS A 167 4.78 1.24 3.26
C LYS A 167 4.74 2.09 2.01
N ALA A 168 5.34 3.27 2.06
CA ALA A 168 5.60 4.04 0.86
C ALA A 168 6.81 3.42 0.13
N LYS A 169 6.71 3.26 -1.19
CA LYS A 169 7.81 2.76 -2.02
C LYS A 169 8.48 3.91 -2.76
N ASP A 170 7.68 4.79 -3.37
CA ASP A 170 8.18 5.96 -4.06
C ASP A 170 7.12 7.06 -4.07
N ILE A 171 7.55 8.32 -3.94
CA ILE A 171 6.69 9.49 -4.05
C ILE A 171 7.46 10.50 -4.90
N ASP A 172 7.20 10.47 -6.19
CA ASP A 172 7.78 11.38 -7.18
C ASP A 172 6.68 12.29 -7.74
N LEU A 173 6.61 13.51 -7.20
CA LEU A 173 5.62 14.51 -7.62
C LEU A 173 5.95 15.11 -8.98
N GLU A 174 7.21 15.14 -9.40
CA GLU A 174 7.59 15.63 -10.73
C GLU A 174 7.13 14.66 -11.82
N LYS A 175 7.26 13.35 -11.57
CA LYS A 175 6.84 12.29 -12.49
C LYS A 175 5.39 11.83 -12.33
N ASP A 176 4.65 12.43 -11.40
CA ASP A 176 3.26 12.08 -11.11
C ASP A 176 3.09 10.60 -10.69
N GLN A 177 4.09 10.08 -9.95
CA GLN A 177 4.15 8.68 -9.54
C GLN A 177 4.19 8.56 -8.02
N ILE A 178 3.13 8.01 -7.46
CA ILE A 178 3.02 7.73 -6.03
C ILE A 178 2.73 6.24 -5.86
N GLU A 179 3.65 5.50 -5.23
CA GLU A 179 3.54 4.05 -5.05
C GLU A 179 3.53 3.67 -3.57
N PHE A 180 2.46 2.99 -3.17
CA PHE A 180 2.31 2.38 -1.85
C PHE A 180 2.24 0.86 -1.97
N VAL A 181 2.78 0.16 -0.98
CA VAL A 181 2.71 -1.30 -0.90
C VAL A 181 1.99 -1.68 0.37
N TYR A 182 0.86 -2.35 0.23
CA TYR A 182 0.16 -3.01 1.32
C TYR A 182 0.68 -4.42 1.44
N TYR A 183 1.09 -4.84 2.64
CA TYR A 183 1.63 -6.17 2.86
C TYR A 183 1.13 -6.77 4.16
N GLN A 184 0.99 -8.10 4.18
CA GLN A 184 0.82 -8.85 5.42
C GLN A 184 2.18 -9.42 5.82
N PRO A 185 2.70 -9.12 7.02
CA PRO A 185 3.90 -9.80 7.50
C PRO A 185 3.60 -11.29 7.61
N ALA A 186 4.51 -12.13 7.11
CA ALA A 186 4.38 -13.57 7.26
C ALA A 186 4.25 -13.91 8.75
N GLN A 187 3.21 -14.69 9.10
CA GLN A 187 3.05 -15.24 10.45
C GLN A 187 4.34 -15.99 10.77
N THR A 188 5.16 -15.42 11.66
CA THR A 188 6.29 -16.15 12.22
C THR A 188 5.69 -17.02 13.32
N ASP A 189 5.27 -18.23 12.95
CA ASP A 189 4.94 -19.27 13.92
C ASP A 189 6.14 -19.41 14.86
N SER A 190 5.95 -18.98 16.12
CA SER A 190 6.92 -19.12 17.22
C SER A 190 6.71 -20.45 17.93
#